data_AF-A0A3P8UE58-F1
#
_entry.id   AF-A0A3P8UE58-F1
#
_cell.length_a   1.000
_cell.length_b   1.000
_cell.length_c   1.000
_cell.angle_alpha   90.00
_cell.angle_beta   90.00
_cell.angle_gamma   90.00
#
_symmetry.space_group_name_H-M   'P 1'
#
loop_
_entity.id
_entity.type
_entity.pdbx_description
1 polymer ?
#
loop_
_entity_poly.entity_id
_entity_poly.type
_entity_poly.pdbx_seq_one_letter_code
_entity_poly.pdbx_strand_id
1 'polypeptide(L)'
;MEPFSHLMITFQQDERSEKKVRMVHRLLAKHCTELMAEGGVTRSDTARNFLNNFCRNEVPSFLLGFVKDMLTKREINQEEKEEKFSRLILDIKDNAQSASVLKVASKKFDQNPFFPQALARFSYIEQKHYNLAEMWAKRAKERDPKNSFVADTLGQVYKNHLKNHLMNQGSAAIPREILQLAEKAIEAFKLEEQLAEEEQGEDMREDGTAKISHVFNSRGQFGYLQVCVTLYDLLVRHNELWRCVLTKKVSMCSVLQLLGDNKLYRFNDLINSLRDEVERKGDFFEKYLTYSKPNMEKDDPDYISRDTEYCYRKYVGDSAPRHIHPNGAKLIQKLEQSLPDRRELLSYLVRDYTESELKEVTTRWKRSSSITDSVNDMLADFIQKMPLSQVDAPELHMLALLLCWPENEDRCVSDLSQLIGLMHSSYEHVYKKYFRSRYLLPLFFIGQGQDLNRIVHREQLEQSEETPHESSAWRNESIFRNPRVQARLLRVEGVVRNYRVYAAVGGKEIAVDANRLNSLWKQRQVSFYLGFTIRGPVAFDIQTKTTKTGSATASGQHSVDQHGTAQMNDVSNPGAPTDGL
;
A
#
# COMPACT_ATOMS: atom_id res chain seq x y z
N MET A 1 -35.02 -29.42 -20.14
CA MET A 1 -34.80 -28.48 -19.01
C MET A 1 -35.70 -28.77 -17.82
N GLU A 2 -36.90 -29.33 -18.00
CA GLU A 2 -37.85 -29.59 -16.89
C GLU A 2 -37.29 -30.26 -15.62
N PRO A 3 -36.36 -31.25 -15.66
CA PRO A 3 -35.88 -31.89 -14.42
C PRO A 3 -35.17 -30.95 -13.43
N PHE A 4 -34.77 -29.75 -13.86
CA PHE A 4 -34.00 -28.79 -13.06
C PHE A 4 -34.68 -27.42 -12.93
N SER A 5 -35.90 -27.23 -13.48
CA SER A 5 -36.62 -25.95 -13.42
C SER A 5 -36.88 -25.50 -11.98
N HIS A 6 -37.33 -26.41 -11.11
CA HIS A 6 -37.56 -26.19 -9.67
C HIS A 6 -36.29 -25.87 -8.88
N LEU A 7 -35.10 -26.11 -9.45
CA LEU A 7 -33.80 -25.84 -8.82
C LEU A 7 -33.19 -24.51 -9.28
N MET A 8 -33.86 -23.77 -10.17
CA MET A 8 -33.43 -22.48 -10.68
C MET A 8 -34.42 -21.36 -10.33
N ILE A 9 -33.88 -20.18 -10.00
CA ILE A 9 -34.62 -18.94 -9.82
C ILE A 9 -34.24 -18.00 -10.96
N THR A 10 -35.24 -17.59 -11.74
CA THR A 10 -35.11 -16.46 -12.66
C THR A 10 -35.54 -15.19 -11.93
N PHE A 11 -34.72 -14.14 -11.96
CA PHE A 11 -35.01 -12.86 -11.31
C PHE A 11 -34.57 -11.70 -12.19
N GLN A 12 -35.25 -10.57 -12.03
CA GLN A 12 -35.00 -9.32 -12.76
C GLN A 12 -35.08 -8.20 -11.73
N GLN A 13 -34.16 -7.23 -11.78
CA GLN A 13 -34.01 -6.24 -10.70
C GLN A 13 -34.95 -5.04 -10.89
N ASP A 14 -35.32 -4.78 -12.13
CA ASP A 14 -36.21 -3.72 -12.64
C ASP A 14 -36.52 -4.02 -14.12
N GLU A 15 -37.58 -3.44 -14.71
CA GLU A 15 -38.03 -3.77 -16.07
C GLU A 15 -36.96 -3.55 -17.17
N ARG A 16 -35.94 -2.73 -16.88
CA ARG A 16 -34.84 -2.41 -17.79
C ARG A 16 -33.59 -3.29 -17.62
N SER A 17 -33.49 -4.09 -16.55
CA SER A 17 -32.35 -5.02 -16.39
C SER A 17 -32.55 -6.37 -17.05
N GLU A 18 -31.43 -7.03 -17.37
CA GLU A 18 -31.41 -8.39 -17.89
C GLU A 18 -32.01 -9.40 -16.91
N LYS A 19 -32.76 -10.38 -17.43
CA LYS A 19 -33.22 -11.54 -16.66
C LYS A 19 -32.04 -12.42 -16.28
N LYS A 20 -31.78 -12.55 -14.98
CA LYS A 20 -30.69 -13.34 -14.39
C LYS A 20 -31.23 -14.69 -13.93
N VAL A 21 -30.42 -15.74 -14.02
CA VAL A 21 -30.74 -17.08 -13.53
C VAL A 21 -29.71 -17.49 -12.48
N ARG A 22 -30.16 -18.07 -11.37
CA ARG A 22 -29.30 -18.70 -10.36
C ARG A 22 -29.90 -20.00 -9.87
N MET A 23 -29.08 -20.88 -9.30
CA MET A 23 -29.60 -22.02 -8.53
C MET A 23 -30.31 -21.52 -7.26
N VAL A 24 -31.36 -22.22 -6.84
CA VAL A 24 -32.15 -21.91 -5.62
C VAL A 24 -31.24 -21.80 -4.40
N HIS A 25 -30.36 -22.79 -4.20
CA HIS A 25 -29.45 -22.86 -3.06
C HIS A 25 -28.06 -23.41 -3.43
N ARG A 26 -26.99 -22.88 -2.82
CA ARG A 26 -25.59 -23.27 -3.10
C ARG A 26 -25.32 -24.75 -2.79
N LEU A 27 -25.91 -25.29 -1.73
CA LEU A 27 -25.74 -26.71 -1.37
C LEU A 27 -26.39 -27.65 -2.40
N LEU A 28 -27.54 -27.27 -2.97
CA LEU A 28 -28.19 -28.06 -4.03
C LEU A 28 -27.31 -28.09 -5.28
N ALA A 29 -26.78 -26.93 -5.69
CA ALA A 29 -25.82 -26.85 -6.80
C ALA A 29 -24.57 -27.72 -6.57
N LYS A 30 -24.02 -27.71 -5.34
CA LYS A 30 -22.90 -28.59 -4.96
C LYS A 30 -23.30 -30.06 -5.12
N HIS A 31 -24.41 -30.48 -4.54
CA HIS A 31 -24.85 -31.88 -4.57
C HIS A 31 -25.17 -32.37 -5.98
N CYS A 32 -25.80 -31.56 -6.84
CA CYS A 32 -25.98 -31.87 -8.26
C CYS A 32 -24.64 -32.15 -8.96
N THR A 33 -23.58 -31.38 -8.67
CA THR A 33 -22.24 -31.62 -9.24
C THR A 33 -21.49 -32.80 -8.61
N GLU A 34 -21.95 -33.33 -7.48
CA GLU A 34 -21.45 -34.59 -6.88
C GLU A 34 -22.14 -35.79 -7.54
N LEU A 35 -23.48 -35.78 -7.63
CA LEU A 35 -24.28 -36.80 -8.32
C LEU A 35 -23.90 -36.94 -9.81
N MET A 36 -23.65 -35.84 -10.52
CA MET A 36 -23.16 -35.90 -11.90
C MET A 36 -21.79 -36.60 -11.99
N ALA A 37 -20.89 -36.37 -11.02
CA ALA A 37 -19.58 -36.99 -11.01
C ALA A 37 -19.64 -38.49 -10.67
N GLU A 38 -20.57 -38.91 -9.81
CA GLU A 38 -20.90 -40.33 -9.57
C GLU A 38 -21.43 -41.01 -10.84
N GLY A 39 -22.25 -40.30 -11.63
CA GLY A 39 -22.68 -40.71 -12.97
C GLY A 39 -21.60 -40.60 -14.06
N GLY A 40 -20.34 -40.39 -13.72
CA GLY A 40 -19.21 -40.29 -14.67
C GLY A 40 -19.05 -38.94 -15.37
N VAL A 41 -19.94 -37.97 -15.13
CA VAL A 41 -19.88 -36.60 -15.69
C VAL A 41 -19.12 -35.70 -14.72
N THR A 42 -17.78 -35.77 -14.79
CA THR A 42 -16.92 -35.03 -13.86
C THR A 42 -17.02 -33.50 -14.02
N ARG A 43 -16.60 -32.76 -12.99
CA ARG A 43 -16.51 -31.29 -13.05
C ARG A 43 -15.55 -30.81 -14.15
N SER A 44 -14.47 -31.54 -14.43
CA SER A 44 -13.52 -31.18 -15.48
C SER A 44 -14.03 -31.48 -16.89
N ASP A 45 -14.75 -32.59 -17.08
CA ASP A 45 -15.46 -32.87 -18.34
C ASP A 45 -16.55 -31.84 -18.61
N THR A 46 -17.34 -31.51 -17.58
CA THR A 46 -18.36 -30.45 -17.66
C THR A 46 -17.73 -29.11 -18.05
N ALA A 47 -16.63 -28.71 -17.40
CA ALA A 47 -15.92 -27.46 -17.73
C ALA A 47 -15.34 -27.46 -19.16
N ARG A 48 -14.72 -28.57 -19.60
CA ARG A 48 -14.23 -28.69 -20.99
C ARG A 48 -15.36 -28.65 -22.00
N ASN A 49 -16.47 -29.34 -21.73
CA ASN A 49 -17.64 -29.35 -22.61
C ASN A 49 -18.29 -27.97 -22.70
N PHE A 50 -18.33 -27.22 -21.60
CA PHE A 50 -18.76 -25.81 -21.61
C PHE A 50 -17.85 -24.95 -22.50
N LEU A 51 -16.53 -25.02 -22.29
CA LEU A 51 -15.53 -24.26 -23.06
C LEU A 51 -15.53 -24.62 -24.56
N ASN A 52 -15.76 -25.88 -24.92
CA ASN A 52 -15.74 -26.32 -26.32
C ASN A 52 -17.09 -26.13 -27.04
N ASN A 53 -18.22 -26.29 -26.34
CA ASN A 53 -19.54 -26.34 -26.98
C ASN A 53 -20.36 -25.05 -26.83
N PHE A 54 -20.25 -24.33 -25.71
CA PHE A 54 -21.02 -23.11 -25.48
C PHE A 54 -20.24 -21.85 -25.89
N CYS A 55 -18.90 -21.90 -25.86
CA CYS A 55 -18.06 -20.78 -26.28
C CYS A 55 -17.67 -20.82 -27.77
N ARG A 56 -18.47 -21.45 -28.66
CA ARG A 56 -18.02 -21.83 -30.02
C ARG A 56 -17.53 -20.66 -30.89
N ASN A 57 -18.29 -19.57 -30.97
CA ASN A 57 -18.03 -18.44 -31.88
C ASN A 57 -17.43 -17.24 -31.10
N GLU A 58 -17.75 -16.00 -31.51
CA GLU A 58 -17.55 -14.82 -30.66
C GLU A 58 -18.27 -15.01 -29.32
N VAL A 59 -17.48 -15.06 -28.25
CA VAL A 59 -18.01 -15.18 -26.88
C VAL A 59 -18.36 -13.79 -26.40
N PRO A 60 -19.62 -13.52 -26.02
CA PRO A 60 -20.01 -12.21 -25.51
C PRO A 60 -19.11 -11.75 -24.36
N SER A 61 -18.80 -10.45 -24.31
CA SER A 61 -17.84 -9.89 -23.36
C SER A 61 -18.18 -10.20 -21.89
N PHE A 62 -19.47 -10.21 -21.53
CA PHE A 62 -19.94 -10.63 -20.20
C PHE A 62 -19.65 -12.10 -19.90
N LEU A 63 -19.81 -12.99 -20.89
CA LEU A 63 -19.57 -14.42 -20.75
C LEU A 63 -18.06 -14.70 -20.67
N LEU A 64 -17.24 -14.00 -21.44
CA LEU A 64 -15.78 -14.06 -21.33
C LEU A 64 -15.31 -13.59 -19.95
N GLY A 65 -15.89 -12.51 -19.42
CA GLY A 65 -15.64 -12.05 -18.05
C GLY A 65 -15.97 -13.13 -17.00
N PHE A 66 -17.15 -13.75 -17.12
CA PHE A 66 -17.55 -14.86 -16.26
C PHE A 66 -16.61 -16.08 -16.37
N VAL A 67 -16.24 -16.51 -17.58
CA VAL A 67 -15.33 -17.65 -17.79
C VAL A 67 -13.93 -17.36 -17.24
N LYS A 68 -13.44 -16.12 -17.39
CA LYS A 68 -12.19 -15.66 -16.78
C LYS A 68 -12.27 -15.80 -15.26
N ASP A 69 -13.26 -15.17 -14.63
CA ASP A 69 -13.42 -15.19 -13.18
C ASP A 69 -13.58 -16.62 -12.64
N MET A 70 -14.44 -17.44 -13.26
CA MET A 70 -14.66 -18.85 -12.90
C MET A 70 -13.36 -19.69 -12.87
N LEU A 71 -12.41 -19.41 -13.78
CA LEU A 71 -11.17 -20.17 -13.91
C LEU A 71 -9.96 -19.53 -13.22
N THR A 72 -9.93 -18.21 -13.02
CA THR A 72 -8.72 -17.51 -12.52
C THR A 72 -8.93 -16.68 -11.26
N LYS A 73 -10.18 -16.31 -10.89
CA LYS A 73 -10.44 -15.50 -9.70
C LYS A 73 -10.33 -16.35 -8.44
N ARG A 74 -9.54 -15.89 -7.49
CA ARG A 74 -9.26 -16.58 -6.23
C ARG A 74 -10.18 -15.99 -5.15
N GLU A 75 -10.80 -16.87 -4.36
CA GLU A 75 -11.71 -16.47 -3.28
C GLU A 75 -10.89 -16.20 -2.01
N ILE A 76 -11.40 -15.34 -1.13
CA ILE A 76 -10.88 -15.23 0.23
C ILE A 76 -11.54 -16.34 1.06
N ASN A 77 -10.73 -17.12 1.78
CA ASN A 77 -11.22 -18.22 2.61
C ASN A 77 -11.61 -17.73 4.03
N GLN A 78 -12.02 -18.67 4.89
CA GLN A 78 -12.47 -18.35 6.25
C GLN A 78 -11.35 -17.81 7.17
N GLU A 79 -10.08 -17.94 6.79
CA GLU A 79 -8.92 -17.39 7.51
C GLU A 79 -8.48 -16.02 6.95
N GLU A 80 -9.34 -15.36 6.18
CA GLU A 80 -9.06 -14.14 5.40
C GLU A 80 -7.90 -14.25 4.39
N LYS A 81 -7.44 -15.48 4.10
CA LYS A 81 -6.36 -15.74 3.13
C LYS A 81 -6.94 -15.94 1.74
N GLU A 82 -6.31 -15.32 0.76
CA GLU A 82 -6.64 -15.53 -0.65
C GLU A 82 -6.21 -16.94 -1.08
N GLU A 83 -7.15 -17.70 -1.66
CA GLU A 83 -6.92 -19.06 -2.11
C GLU A 83 -5.80 -19.17 -3.17
N LYS A 84 -5.23 -20.38 -3.30
CA LYS A 84 -4.17 -20.64 -4.27
C LYS A 84 -4.65 -20.50 -5.73
N PHE A 85 -5.88 -20.93 -6.00
CA PHE A 85 -6.53 -21.01 -7.32
C PHE A 85 -8.01 -20.64 -7.23
N SER A 86 -8.69 -20.60 -8.38
CA SER A 86 -10.13 -20.42 -8.42
C SER A 86 -10.89 -21.62 -7.85
N ARG A 87 -12.10 -21.36 -7.35
CA ARG A 87 -12.96 -22.36 -6.72
C ARG A 87 -13.15 -23.61 -7.58
N LEU A 88 -13.40 -23.44 -8.88
CA LEU A 88 -13.58 -24.55 -9.83
C LEU A 88 -12.31 -25.40 -9.97
N ILE A 89 -11.13 -24.78 -10.01
CA ILE A 89 -9.85 -25.50 -10.14
C ILE A 89 -9.51 -26.27 -8.85
N LEU A 90 -9.92 -25.78 -7.68
CA LEU A 90 -9.79 -26.49 -6.40
C LEU A 90 -10.82 -27.64 -6.28
N ASP A 91 -12.05 -27.44 -6.76
CA ASP A 91 -13.11 -28.47 -6.74
C ASP A 91 -12.87 -29.60 -7.77
N ILE A 92 -11.98 -29.39 -8.75
CA ILE A 92 -11.40 -30.44 -9.59
C ILE A 92 -10.19 -31.03 -8.86
N LYS A 93 -10.45 -32.07 -8.06
CA LYS A 93 -9.47 -32.72 -7.17
C LYS A 93 -8.24 -33.33 -7.87
N ASP A 94 -8.30 -33.57 -9.17
CA ASP A 94 -7.19 -34.17 -9.94
C ASP A 94 -6.34 -33.11 -10.67
N ASN A 95 -5.04 -33.13 -10.43
CA ASN A 95 -4.10 -32.14 -10.95
C ASN A 95 -3.93 -32.20 -12.48
N ALA A 96 -4.07 -33.36 -13.12
CA ALA A 96 -3.99 -33.46 -14.57
C ALA A 96 -5.27 -32.94 -15.23
N GLN A 97 -6.44 -33.20 -14.62
CA GLN A 97 -7.73 -32.68 -15.05
C GLN A 97 -7.82 -31.15 -14.91
N SER A 98 -7.35 -30.58 -13.80
CA SER A 98 -7.28 -29.12 -13.59
C SER A 98 -6.39 -28.43 -14.62
N ALA A 99 -5.18 -28.96 -14.85
CA ALA A 99 -4.29 -28.45 -15.90
C ALA A 99 -4.90 -28.61 -17.31
N SER A 100 -5.65 -29.68 -17.56
CA SER A 100 -6.37 -29.93 -18.83
C SER A 100 -7.46 -28.88 -19.09
N VAL A 101 -8.27 -28.53 -18.09
CA VAL A 101 -9.29 -27.46 -18.21
C VAL A 101 -8.64 -26.11 -18.53
N LEU A 102 -7.60 -25.71 -17.81
CA LEU A 102 -6.86 -24.47 -18.08
C LEU A 102 -6.19 -24.46 -19.46
N LYS A 103 -5.68 -25.61 -19.93
CA LYS A 103 -5.10 -25.77 -21.27
C LYS A 103 -6.14 -25.65 -22.37
N VAL A 104 -7.36 -26.18 -22.17
CA VAL A 104 -8.49 -25.97 -23.09
C VAL A 104 -8.89 -24.51 -23.13
N ALA A 105 -9.02 -23.84 -21.98
CA ALA A 105 -9.33 -22.40 -21.92
C ALA A 105 -8.25 -21.54 -22.61
N SER A 106 -6.95 -21.80 -22.36
CA SER A 106 -5.86 -21.07 -23.00
C SER A 106 -5.79 -21.27 -24.52
N LYS A 107 -6.16 -22.45 -25.03
CA LYS A 107 -6.33 -22.69 -26.48
C LYS A 107 -7.55 -21.98 -27.06
N LYS A 108 -8.66 -21.98 -26.32
CA LYS A 108 -9.95 -21.46 -26.80
C LYS A 108 -10.01 -19.92 -26.79
N PHE A 109 -9.34 -19.30 -25.83
CA PHE A 109 -9.16 -17.86 -25.71
C PHE A 109 -7.67 -17.56 -25.92
N ASP A 110 -7.26 -17.58 -27.19
CA ASP A 110 -5.86 -17.46 -27.60
C ASP A 110 -5.28 -16.05 -27.36
N GLN A 111 -6.11 -15.01 -27.39
CA GLN A 111 -5.72 -13.64 -27.05
C GLN A 111 -5.65 -13.36 -25.54
N ASN A 112 -6.21 -14.23 -24.68
CA ASN A 112 -6.32 -13.95 -23.25
C ASN A 112 -5.07 -14.42 -22.47
N PRO A 113 -4.35 -13.54 -21.74
CA PRO A 113 -3.12 -13.89 -21.02
C PRO A 113 -3.38 -14.62 -19.68
N PHE A 114 -4.55 -14.47 -19.08
CA PHE A 114 -4.84 -14.94 -17.72
C PHE A 114 -4.97 -16.46 -17.63
N PHE A 115 -5.44 -17.14 -18.68
CA PHE A 115 -5.50 -18.61 -18.71
C PHE A 115 -4.11 -19.30 -18.77
N PRO A 116 -3.18 -18.93 -19.68
CA PRO A 116 -1.82 -19.46 -19.64
C PRO A 116 -1.06 -19.01 -18.38
N GLN A 117 -1.31 -17.80 -17.85
CA GLN A 117 -0.78 -17.38 -16.55
C GLN A 117 -1.24 -18.30 -15.40
N ALA A 118 -2.54 -18.58 -15.31
CA ALA A 118 -3.10 -19.48 -14.30
C ALA A 118 -2.53 -20.91 -14.44
N LEU A 119 -2.31 -21.37 -15.67
CA LEU A 119 -1.68 -22.67 -15.95
C LEU A 119 -0.20 -22.70 -15.56
N ALA A 120 0.55 -21.62 -15.81
CA ALA A 120 1.93 -21.48 -15.33
C ALA A 120 1.99 -21.57 -13.79
N ARG A 121 1.11 -20.82 -13.11
CA ARG A 121 0.95 -20.86 -11.66
C ARG A 121 0.60 -22.26 -11.15
N PHE A 122 -0.30 -22.96 -11.82
CA PHE A 122 -0.66 -24.33 -11.49
C PHE A 122 0.56 -25.28 -11.60
N SER A 123 1.32 -25.17 -12.69
CA SER A 123 2.48 -26.02 -12.93
C SER A 123 3.65 -25.78 -11.95
N TYR A 124 3.92 -24.55 -11.49
CA TYR A 124 5.00 -24.33 -10.50
C TYR A 124 4.56 -24.52 -9.03
N ILE A 125 3.28 -24.32 -8.69
CA ILE A 125 2.80 -24.52 -7.33
C ILE A 125 2.51 -26.00 -7.06
N GLU A 126 1.63 -26.64 -7.85
CA GLU A 126 1.10 -27.98 -7.53
C GLU A 126 1.88 -29.10 -8.24
N GLN A 127 2.35 -28.89 -9.47
CA GLN A 127 3.05 -29.94 -10.24
C GLN A 127 4.58 -29.91 -10.10
N LYS A 128 5.17 -28.80 -9.61
CA LYS A 128 6.62 -28.54 -9.61
C LYS A 128 7.30 -28.67 -10.98
N HIS A 129 6.53 -28.55 -12.07
CA HIS A 129 7.01 -28.68 -13.44
C HIS A 129 7.49 -27.33 -13.99
N TYR A 130 8.65 -26.87 -13.52
CA TYR A 130 9.15 -25.51 -13.81
C TYR A 130 9.35 -25.20 -15.30
N ASN A 131 9.84 -26.14 -16.10
CA ASN A 131 9.98 -25.94 -17.56
C ASN A 131 8.63 -25.75 -18.27
N LEU A 132 7.59 -26.47 -17.81
CA LEU A 132 6.23 -26.31 -18.32
C LEU A 132 5.64 -24.97 -17.86
N ALA A 133 5.89 -24.59 -16.61
CA ALA A 133 5.47 -23.31 -16.07
C ALA A 133 6.14 -22.12 -16.80
N GLU A 134 7.44 -22.21 -17.12
CA GLU A 134 8.17 -21.22 -17.92
C GLU A 134 7.55 -21.05 -19.32
N MET A 135 7.23 -22.16 -19.99
CA MET A 135 6.56 -22.14 -21.30
C MET A 135 5.21 -21.42 -21.25
N TRP A 136 4.40 -21.68 -20.22
CA TRP A 136 3.09 -21.03 -20.07
C TRP A 136 3.19 -19.57 -19.63
N ALA A 137 4.18 -19.21 -18.79
CA ALA A 137 4.44 -17.82 -18.42
C ALA A 137 4.90 -16.99 -19.63
N LYS A 138 5.79 -17.54 -20.47
CA LYS A 138 6.16 -16.94 -21.76
C LYS A 138 4.95 -16.74 -22.67
N ARG A 139 4.10 -17.76 -22.82
CA ARG A 139 2.85 -17.65 -23.59
C ARG A 139 1.84 -16.64 -23.03
N ALA A 140 1.82 -16.41 -21.71
CA ALA A 140 1.02 -15.35 -21.13
C ALA A 140 1.56 -13.97 -21.51
N LYS A 141 2.87 -13.76 -21.35
CA LYS A 141 3.57 -12.53 -21.74
C LYS A 141 3.49 -12.24 -23.25
N GLU A 142 3.54 -13.26 -24.10
CA GLU A 142 3.35 -13.12 -25.57
C GLU A 142 1.98 -12.51 -25.93
N ARG A 143 0.94 -12.77 -25.12
CA ARG A 143 -0.43 -12.28 -25.35
C ARG A 143 -0.68 -10.88 -24.80
N ASP A 144 0.06 -10.47 -23.78
CA ASP A 144 -0.05 -9.14 -23.16
C ASP A 144 1.32 -8.66 -22.68
N PRO A 145 2.20 -8.22 -23.62
CA PRO A 145 3.61 -7.96 -23.33
C PRO A 145 3.87 -6.68 -22.55
N LYS A 146 2.86 -5.81 -22.38
CA LYS A 146 2.95 -4.53 -21.68
C LYS A 146 2.40 -4.56 -20.25
N ASN A 147 1.90 -5.71 -19.80
CA ASN A 147 1.20 -5.86 -18.53
C ASN A 147 2.15 -6.43 -17.46
N SER A 148 2.48 -5.60 -16.46
CA SER A 148 3.38 -5.97 -15.36
C SER A 148 2.87 -7.19 -14.58
N PHE A 149 1.57 -7.28 -14.30
CA PHE A 149 0.97 -8.43 -13.61
C PHE A 149 1.07 -9.73 -14.41
N VAL A 150 1.13 -9.67 -15.73
CA VAL A 150 1.39 -10.84 -16.58
C VAL A 150 2.88 -11.20 -16.57
N ALA A 151 3.77 -10.20 -16.59
CA ALA A 151 5.22 -10.37 -16.50
C ALA A 151 5.68 -10.99 -15.15
N ASP A 152 5.07 -10.62 -14.02
CA ASP A 152 5.29 -11.20 -12.66
C ASP A 152 5.41 -12.72 -12.71
N THR A 153 4.53 -13.36 -13.47
CA THR A 153 4.44 -14.82 -13.59
C THR A 153 5.78 -15.49 -13.89
N LEU A 154 6.61 -14.88 -14.75
CA LEU A 154 7.90 -15.45 -15.12
C LEU A 154 8.92 -15.36 -13.97
N GLY A 155 8.94 -14.22 -13.26
CA GLY A 155 9.73 -14.05 -12.04
C GLY A 155 9.27 -15.01 -10.93
N GLN A 156 7.96 -15.18 -10.74
CA GLN A 156 7.41 -16.14 -9.79
C GLN A 156 7.81 -17.59 -10.13
N VAL A 157 7.80 -17.99 -11.41
CA VAL A 157 8.26 -19.33 -11.84
C VAL A 157 9.70 -19.57 -11.42
N TYR A 158 10.63 -18.68 -11.81
CA TYR A 158 12.05 -18.86 -11.52
C TYR A 158 12.36 -18.76 -10.02
N LYS A 159 11.72 -17.84 -9.29
CA LYS A 159 11.86 -17.74 -7.83
C LYS A 159 11.38 -18.99 -7.11
N ASN A 160 10.24 -19.56 -7.52
CA ASN A 160 9.74 -20.80 -6.93
C ASN A 160 10.59 -22.02 -7.31
N HIS A 161 11.23 -22.00 -8.49
CA HIS A 161 12.24 -23.00 -8.86
C HIS A 161 13.48 -22.89 -7.96
N LEU A 162 14.01 -21.68 -7.76
CA LEU A 162 15.15 -21.42 -6.88
C LEU A 162 14.87 -21.82 -5.42
N LYS A 163 13.68 -21.49 -4.92
CA LYS A 163 13.22 -21.92 -3.59
C LYS A 163 13.12 -23.45 -3.48
N ASN A 164 12.81 -24.16 -4.56
CA ASN A 164 12.76 -25.63 -4.57
C ASN A 164 14.16 -26.27 -4.47
N HIS A 165 15.21 -25.64 -5.04
CA HIS A 165 16.60 -26.04 -4.76
C HIS A 165 16.95 -25.88 -3.28
N LEU A 166 16.56 -24.75 -2.66
CA LEU A 166 16.83 -24.48 -1.24
C LEU A 166 16.19 -25.51 -0.29
N MET A 167 15.00 -26.02 -0.64
CA MET A 167 14.27 -27.01 0.16
C MET A 167 14.73 -28.45 -0.08
N ASN A 168 15.04 -28.83 -1.33
CA ASN A 168 15.24 -30.24 -1.70
C ASN A 168 16.70 -30.62 -2.04
N GLN A 169 17.57 -29.65 -2.32
CA GLN A 169 18.98 -29.91 -2.69
C GLN A 169 19.98 -29.32 -1.69
N GLY A 170 19.63 -28.23 -1.00
CA GLY A 170 20.47 -27.64 0.05
C GLY A 170 21.87 -27.28 -0.46
N SER A 171 22.91 -27.85 0.15
CA SER A 171 24.31 -27.65 -0.25
C SER A 171 24.76 -28.44 -1.48
N ALA A 172 23.96 -29.40 -1.98
CA ALA A 172 24.27 -30.15 -3.20
C ALA A 172 23.98 -29.37 -4.49
N ALA A 173 23.29 -28.23 -4.40
CA ALA A 173 22.98 -27.37 -5.54
C ALA A 173 24.25 -26.62 -6.02
N ILE A 174 24.55 -26.70 -7.32
CA ILE A 174 25.76 -26.13 -7.91
C ILE A 174 25.64 -24.58 -7.93
N PRO A 175 26.60 -23.80 -7.41
CA PRO A 175 26.53 -22.33 -7.37
C PRO A 175 26.26 -21.68 -8.73
N ARG A 176 26.75 -22.25 -9.83
CA ARG A 176 26.42 -21.80 -11.19
C ARG A 176 24.94 -21.90 -11.51
N GLU A 177 24.29 -23.01 -11.16
CA GLU A 177 22.87 -23.25 -11.49
C GLU A 177 21.97 -22.34 -10.64
N ILE A 178 22.33 -22.20 -9.35
CA ILE A 178 21.75 -21.22 -8.43
C ILE A 178 21.82 -19.80 -9.04
N LEU A 179 22.99 -19.38 -9.52
CA LEU A 179 23.19 -18.06 -10.12
C LEU A 179 22.46 -17.90 -11.45
N GLN A 180 22.47 -18.89 -12.37
CA GLN A 180 21.68 -18.82 -13.62
C GLN A 180 20.18 -18.65 -13.36
N LEU A 181 19.67 -19.34 -12.35
CA LEU A 181 18.24 -19.31 -12.03
C LEU A 181 17.85 -18.03 -11.30
N ALA A 182 18.72 -17.51 -10.44
CA ALA A 182 18.55 -16.21 -9.81
C ALA A 182 18.65 -15.05 -10.82
N GLU A 183 19.60 -15.11 -11.76
CA GLU A 183 19.74 -14.16 -12.88
C GLU A 183 18.44 -14.06 -13.69
N LYS A 184 17.95 -15.21 -14.20
CA LYS A 184 16.65 -15.29 -14.88
C LYS A 184 15.47 -14.72 -14.07
N ALA A 185 15.44 -14.97 -12.76
CA ALA A 185 14.39 -14.46 -11.88
C ALA A 185 14.50 -12.93 -11.70
N ILE A 186 15.72 -12.42 -11.51
CA ILE A 186 16.03 -11.01 -11.37
C ILE A 186 15.71 -10.23 -12.65
N GLU A 187 16.09 -10.75 -13.82
CA GLU A 187 15.75 -10.15 -15.11
C GLU A 187 14.24 -10.07 -15.33
N ALA A 188 13.51 -11.14 -14.99
CA ALA A 188 12.05 -11.16 -15.11
C ALA A 188 11.38 -10.14 -14.16
N PHE A 189 11.87 -9.99 -12.93
CA PHE A 189 11.36 -9.01 -11.97
C PHE A 189 11.76 -7.57 -12.29
N LYS A 190 12.95 -7.34 -12.87
CA LYS A 190 13.36 -6.02 -13.40
C LYS A 190 12.50 -5.60 -14.59
N LEU A 191 12.15 -6.54 -15.46
CA LEU A 191 11.23 -6.27 -16.57
C LEU A 191 9.81 -5.96 -16.06
N GLU A 192 9.32 -6.69 -15.06
CA GLU A 192 8.05 -6.36 -14.40
C GLU A 192 8.06 -4.95 -13.81
N GLU A 193 9.12 -4.58 -13.08
CA GLU A 193 9.34 -3.24 -12.53
C GLU A 193 9.28 -2.18 -13.62
N GLN A 194 10.04 -2.35 -14.72
CA GLN A 194 10.02 -1.44 -15.87
C GLN A 194 8.60 -1.29 -16.45
N LEU A 195 7.89 -2.40 -16.66
CA LEU A 195 6.52 -2.36 -17.19
C LEU A 195 5.56 -1.62 -16.24
N ALA A 196 5.70 -1.83 -14.92
CA ALA A 196 4.89 -1.12 -13.93
C ALA A 196 5.19 0.39 -13.88
N GLU A 197 6.40 0.82 -14.24
CA GLU A 197 6.76 2.23 -14.38
C GLU A 197 6.26 2.86 -15.69
N GLU A 198 6.23 2.09 -16.78
CA GLU A 198 5.68 2.49 -18.08
C GLU A 198 4.14 2.48 -18.12
N GLU A 199 3.49 1.71 -17.23
CA GLU A 199 2.04 1.71 -17.05
C GLU A 199 1.54 3.11 -16.63
N GLN A 200 0.82 3.77 -17.54
CA GLN A 200 0.17 5.06 -17.30
C GLN A 200 -1.05 4.92 -16.37
N GLY A 201 -1.18 5.86 -15.43
CA GLY A 201 -2.37 5.99 -14.57
C GLY A 201 -3.53 6.69 -15.28
N GLU A 202 -4.67 6.83 -14.59
CA GLU A 202 -5.91 7.38 -15.16
C GLU A 202 -5.73 8.82 -15.67
N ASP A 203 -4.95 9.64 -14.95
CA ASP A 203 -4.66 11.04 -15.27
C ASP A 203 -3.81 11.26 -16.55
N MET A 204 -3.38 10.21 -17.25
CA MET A 204 -2.31 10.25 -18.26
C MET A 204 -2.76 9.86 -19.68
N ARG A 205 -4.07 9.82 -19.97
CA ARG A 205 -4.61 9.58 -21.32
C ARG A 205 -5.83 10.45 -21.64
N GLU A 206 -5.83 11.06 -22.82
CA GLU A 206 -6.97 11.80 -23.36
C GLU A 206 -8.03 10.89 -24.03
N ASP A 207 -7.71 9.61 -24.28
CA ASP A 207 -8.59 8.63 -24.93
C ASP A 207 -8.91 7.45 -23.99
N GLY A 208 -10.19 7.33 -23.61
CA GLY A 208 -10.71 6.48 -22.54
C GLY A 208 -10.85 4.98 -22.87
N THR A 209 -9.95 4.41 -23.67
CA THR A 209 -10.11 3.06 -24.26
C THR A 209 -9.16 1.98 -23.75
N ALA A 210 -8.37 2.23 -22.69
CA ALA A 210 -7.52 1.23 -22.05
C ALA A 210 -7.88 0.98 -20.58
N LYS A 211 -7.88 -0.29 -20.16
CA LYS A 211 -8.06 -0.69 -18.75
C LYS A 211 -6.82 -0.32 -17.94
N ILE A 212 -6.88 0.82 -17.27
CA ILE A 212 -5.84 1.27 -16.34
C ILE A 212 -5.83 0.38 -15.09
N SER A 213 -4.63 0.01 -14.61
CA SER A 213 -4.50 -0.48 -13.24
C SER A 213 -4.50 0.72 -12.29
N HIS A 214 -5.55 0.86 -11.48
CA HIS A 214 -5.63 1.90 -10.44
C HIS A 214 -4.50 1.77 -9.40
N VAL A 215 -3.86 0.60 -9.29
CA VAL A 215 -2.81 0.28 -8.31
C VAL A 215 -1.46 0.12 -9.01
N PHE A 216 -0.42 0.77 -8.49
CA PHE A 216 0.96 0.57 -8.94
C PHE A 216 1.46 -0.83 -8.54
N ASN A 217 2.04 -1.58 -9.49
CA ASN A 217 2.54 -2.92 -9.22
C ASN A 217 3.98 -2.91 -8.66
N SER A 218 4.12 -2.88 -7.34
CA SER A 218 5.43 -2.98 -6.66
C SER A 218 5.98 -4.41 -6.55
N ARG A 219 5.30 -5.43 -7.09
CA ARG A 219 5.69 -6.84 -6.92
C ARG A 219 7.01 -7.21 -7.60
N GLY A 220 7.39 -6.54 -8.70
CA GLY A 220 8.70 -6.70 -9.32
C GLY A 220 9.84 -6.38 -8.34
N GLN A 221 9.76 -5.23 -7.66
CA GLN A 221 10.76 -4.84 -6.66
C GLN A 221 10.79 -5.80 -5.47
N PHE A 222 9.63 -6.22 -4.96
CA PHE A 222 9.55 -7.17 -3.85
C PHE A 222 10.05 -8.57 -4.24
N GLY A 223 9.72 -9.02 -5.46
CA GLY A 223 10.13 -10.29 -6.03
C GLY A 223 11.64 -10.39 -6.19
N TYR A 224 12.30 -9.30 -6.62
CA TYR A 224 13.76 -9.17 -6.66
C TYR A 224 14.37 -9.41 -5.27
N LEU A 225 13.87 -8.74 -4.22
CA LEU A 225 14.38 -8.90 -2.85
C LEU A 225 14.21 -10.36 -2.35
N GLN A 226 13.06 -10.98 -2.62
CA GLN A 226 12.84 -12.39 -2.25
C GLN A 226 13.76 -13.37 -3.01
N VAL A 227 14.17 -13.06 -4.25
CA VAL A 227 15.21 -13.82 -4.97
C VAL A 227 16.56 -13.62 -4.29
N CYS A 228 16.92 -12.38 -3.92
CA CYS A 228 18.19 -12.08 -3.23
C CYS A 228 18.30 -12.81 -1.89
N VAL A 229 17.24 -12.84 -1.06
CA VAL A 229 17.20 -13.64 0.18
C VAL A 229 17.49 -15.13 -0.12
N THR A 230 16.78 -15.70 -1.09
CA THR A 230 16.92 -17.13 -1.46
C THR A 230 18.33 -17.44 -2.01
N LEU A 231 18.87 -16.54 -2.83
CA LEU A 231 20.20 -16.63 -3.42
C LEU A 231 21.30 -16.57 -2.35
N TYR A 232 21.19 -15.62 -1.41
CA TYR A 232 22.11 -15.48 -0.29
C TYR A 232 22.13 -16.77 0.55
N ASP A 233 20.95 -17.28 0.93
CA ASP A 233 20.85 -18.47 1.79
C ASP A 233 21.37 -19.75 1.11
N LEU A 234 21.20 -19.87 -0.21
CA LEU A 234 21.78 -20.95 -1.01
C LEU A 234 23.32 -20.85 -1.08
N LEU A 235 23.85 -19.70 -1.47
CA LEU A 235 25.28 -19.51 -1.70
C LEU A 235 26.07 -19.56 -0.39
N VAL A 236 25.62 -18.87 0.66
CA VAL A 236 26.30 -18.85 1.96
C VAL A 236 26.29 -20.24 2.62
N ARG A 237 25.21 -21.01 2.48
CA ARG A 237 25.15 -22.42 2.93
C ARG A 237 26.12 -23.33 2.17
N HIS A 238 26.41 -23.03 0.90
CA HIS A 238 27.41 -23.76 0.11
C HIS A 238 28.84 -23.37 0.50
N ASN A 239 29.11 -22.07 0.71
CA ASN A 239 30.41 -21.59 1.18
C ASN A 239 30.27 -20.20 1.83
N GLU A 240 30.68 -20.06 3.10
CA GLU A 240 30.62 -18.80 3.86
C GLU A 240 31.42 -17.64 3.23
N LEU A 241 32.41 -17.90 2.35
CA LEU A 241 33.07 -16.86 1.56
C LEU A 241 32.07 -16.02 0.73
N TRP A 242 30.95 -16.61 0.30
CA TRP A 242 29.89 -15.90 -0.41
C TRP A 242 29.29 -14.76 0.41
N ARG A 243 29.29 -14.85 1.75
CA ARG A 243 28.82 -13.77 2.62
C ARG A 243 29.64 -12.49 2.39
N CYS A 244 30.96 -12.62 2.34
CA CYS A 244 31.87 -11.49 2.10
C CYS A 244 31.75 -10.95 0.67
N VAL A 245 31.52 -11.82 -0.32
CA VAL A 245 31.30 -11.42 -1.72
C VAL A 245 29.99 -10.64 -1.87
N LEU A 246 28.87 -11.19 -1.40
CA LEU A 246 27.53 -10.60 -1.54
C LEU A 246 27.37 -9.29 -0.75
N THR A 247 28.10 -9.12 0.35
CA THR A 247 28.17 -7.85 1.12
C THR A 247 29.22 -6.86 0.60
N LYS A 248 29.88 -7.15 -0.53
CA LYS A 248 31.00 -6.37 -1.12
C LYS A 248 32.20 -6.13 -0.18
N LYS A 249 32.41 -6.99 0.82
CA LYS A 249 33.62 -6.97 1.68
C LYS A 249 34.86 -7.48 0.94
N VAL A 250 34.67 -8.37 -0.04
CA VAL A 250 35.70 -8.82 -0.99
C VAL A 250 35.10 -8.85 -2.40
N SER A 251 35.94 -8.68 -3.43
CA SER A 251 35.51 -8.89 -4.80
C SER A 251 35.36 -10.38 -5.08
N MET A 252 34.36 -10.80 -5.86
CA MET A 252 34.27 -12.19 -6.33
C MET A 252 35.55 -12.60 -7.08
N CYS A 253 36.10 -11.71 -7.91
CA CYS A 253 37.32 -11.97 -8.67
C CYS A 253 38.53 -12.28 -7.77
N SER A 254 38.66 -11.62 -6.61
CA SER A 254 39.77 -11.89 -5.67
C SER A 254 39.66 -13.24 -4.95
N VAL A 255 38.47 -13.86 -4.92
CA VAL A 255 38.25 -15.16 -4.25
C VAL A 255 37.82 -16.27 -5.22
N LEU A 256 37.81 -16.02 -6.54
CA LEU A 256 37.29 -16.94 -7.55
C LEU A 256 37.93 -18.34 -7.50
N GLN A 257 39.24 -18.40 -7.25
CA GLN A 257 39.97 -19.66 -7.07
C GLN A 257 39.51 -20.42 -5.82
N LEU A 258 39.23 -19.71 -4.71
CA LEU A 258 38.74 -20.30 -3.46
C LEU A 258 37.28 -20.78 -3.56
N LEU A 259 36.52 -20.25 -4.53
CA LEU A 259 35.18 -20.73 -4.87
C LEU A 259 35.20 -22.00 -5.75
N GLY A 260 36.37 -22.42 -6.22
CA GLY A 260 36.58 -23.70 -6.92
C GLY A 260 36.03 -23.77 -8.36
N ASP A 261 35.54 -22.66 -8.92
CA ASP A 261 34.89 -22.66 -10.24
C ASP A 261 35.08 -21.34 -11.00
N ASN A 262 36.06 -21.34 -11.91
CA ASN A 262 36.36 -20.17 -12.75
C ASN A 262 35.19 -19.72 -13.64
N LYS A 263 34.21 -20.60 -13.93
CA LYS A 263 33.02 -20.22 -14.72
C LYS A 263 32.04 -19.33 -13.96
N LEU A 264 32.24 -19.12 -12.65
CA LEU A 264 31.48 -18.14 -11.86
C LEU A 264 31.76 -16.69 -12.30
N TYR A 265 32.90 -16.42 -12.95
CA TYR A 265 33.27 -15.09 -13.45
C TYR A 265 32.18 -14.43 -14.29
N ARG A 266 31.39 -15.20 -15.06
CA ARG A 266 30.28 -14.69 -15.89
C ARG A 266 29.17 -13.98 -15.10
N PHE A 267 29.08 -14.20 -13.78
CA PHE A 267 28.09 -13.58 -12.90
C PHE A 267 28.64 -12.36 -12.15
N ASN A 268 29.86 -11.91 -12.46
CA ASN A 268 30.50 -10.79 -11.78
C ASN A 268 29.59 -9.57 -11.71
N ASP A 269 28.96 -9.19 -12.82
CA ASP A 269 28.19 -7.96 -12.92
C ASP A 269 26.85 -8.08 -12.17
N LEU A 270 26.20 -9.25 -12.26
CA LEU A 270 25.05 -9.60 -11.43
C LEU A 270 25.39 -9.43 -9.94
N ILE A 271 26.42 -10.12 -9.46
CA ILE A 271 26.86 -10.15 -8.06
C ILE A 271 27.26 -8.75 -7.57
N ASN A 272 27.98 -7.99 -8.39
CA ASN A 272 28.36 -6.62 -8.09
C ASN A 272 27.16 -5.65 -8.10
N SER A 273 26.03 -5.99 -8.74
CA SER A 273 24.80 -5.18 -8.65
C SER A 273 23.96 -5.48 -7.41
N LEU A 274 23.99 -6.71 -6.88
CA LEU A 274 23.01 -7.19 -5.89
C LEU A 274 22.87 -6.30 -4.65
N ARG A 275 23.98 -5.96 -3.97
CA ARG A 275 23.92 -5.15 -2.74
C ARG A 275 23.28 -3.78 -3.00
N ASP A 276 23.60 -3.18 -4.14
CA ASP A 276 23.26 -1.79 -4.45
C ASP A 276 21.79 -1.70 -4.91
N GLU A 277 21.30 -2.72 -5.61
CA GLU A 277 19.88 -2.88 -5.93
C GLU A 277 19.03 -3.27 -4.70
N VAL A 278 19.56 -4.08 -3.78
CA VAL A 278 18.88 -4.36 -2.49
C VAL A 278 18.77 -3.09 -1.65
N GLU A 279 19.81 -2.26 -1.62
CA GLU A 279 19.83 -0.96 -0.95
C GLU A 279 18.78 -0.01 -1.57
N ARG A 280 18.82 0.22 -2.89
CA ARG A 280 17.84 1.05 -3.63
C ARG A 280 16.38 0.60 -3.39
N LYS A 281 16.13 -0.71 -3.38
CA LYS A 281 14.78 -1.27 -3.19
C LYS A 281 14.34 -1.25 -1.73
N GLY A 282 15.28 -1.35 -0.79
CA GLY A 282 15.05 -1.09 0.63
C GLY A 282 14.58 0.34 0.86
N ASP A 283 15.32 1.32 0.33
CA ASP A 283 14.97 2.75 0.39
C ASP A 283 13.58 3.03 -0.23
N PHE A 284 13.23 2.35 -1.33
CA PHE A 284 11.88 2.43 -1.91
C PHE A 284 10.81 1.90 -0.94
N PHE A 285 11.00 0.71 -0.36
CA PHE A 285 9.99 0.11 0.52
C PHE A 285 9.88 0.79 1.90
N GLU A 286 10.98 1.35 2.44
CA GLU A 286 10.96 2.26 3.60
C GLU A 286 9.93 3.37 3.35
N LYS A 287 10.15 4.18 2.31
CA LYS A 287 9.29 5.31 1.94
C LYS A 287 7.88 4.89 1.57
N TYR A 288 7.73 3.78 0.84
CA TYR A 288 6.44 3.28 0.37
C TYR A 288 5.50 2.87 1.53
N LEU A 289 6.06 2.25 2.58
CA LEU A 289 5.32 1.81 3.75
C LEU A 289 5.15 2.94 4.79
N THR A 290 6.15 3.80 4.97
CA THR A 290 6.06 4.96 5.88
C THR A 290 5.01 5.98 5.42
N TYR A 291 4.97 6.33 4.12
CA TYR A 291 4.09 7.40 3.64
C TYR A 291 2.72 6.96 3.14
N SER A 292 2.47 5.66 2.98
CA SER A 292 1.21 5.19 2.40
C SER A 292 0.83 3.78 2.84
N LYS A 293 -0.47 3.48 2.82
CA LYS A 293 -1.02 2.13 3.02
C LYS A 293 -2.10 1.78 1.99
N PRO A 294 -2.48 0.49 1.78
CA PRO A 294 -3.38 0.07 0.71
C PRO A 294 -4.70 0.82 0.65
N ASN A 295 -5.30 1.12 1.82
CA ASN A 295 -6.44 2.02 1.98
C ASN A 295 -6.60 2.35 3.49
N MET A 296 -7.63 3.13 3.84
CA MET A 296 -7.87 3.51 5.24
C MET A 296 -8.17 2.33 6.17
N GLU A 297 -8.72 1.21 5.67
CA GLU A 297 -9.15 0.05 6.45
C GLU A 297 -8.05 -0.99 6.65
N LYS A 298 -7.10 -1.11 5.71
CA LYS A 298 -6.13 -2.20 5.66
C LYS A 298 -4.70 -1.66 5.55
N ASP A 299 -3.83 -2.18 6.40
CA ASP A 299 -2.39 -1.97 6.33
C ASP A 299 -1.75 -2.98 5.35
N ASP A 300 -0.49 -2.75 4.96
CA ASP A 300 0.23 -3.73 4.15
C ASP A 300 0.53 -4.99 4.97
N PRO A 301 0.48 -6.21 4.39
CA PRO A 301 0.82 -7.43 5.12
C PRO A 301 2.21 -7.39 5.74
N ASP A 302 2.34 -7.75 7.03
CA ASP A 302 3.58 -7.68 7.83
C ASP A 302 4.82 -8.28 7.15
N TYR A 303 4.61 -9.32 6.32
CA TYR A 303 5.68 -9.98 5.59
C TYR A 303 6.38 -9.05 4.60
N ILE A 304 5.74 -7.98 4.10
CA ILE A 304 6.38 -7.05 3.16
C ILE A 304 7.49 -6.26 3.85
N SER A 305 7.19 -5.66 5.00
CA SER A 305 8.19 -4.95 5.81
C SER A 305 9.30 -5.91 6.28
N ARG A 306 8.89 -7.02 6.93
CA ARG A 306 9.82 -8.02 7.48
C ARG A 306 10.74 -8.64 6.43
N ASP A 307 10.23 -9.08 5.27
CA ASP A 307 11.06 -9.72 4.24
C ASP A 307 12.02 -8.71 3.59
N THR A 308 11.58 -7.44 3.45
CA THR A 308 12.41 -6.34 2.93
C THR A 308 13.57 -6.03 3.89
N GLU A 309 13.27 -5.80 5.17
CA GLU A 309 14.27 -5.53 6.20
C GLU A 309 15.26 -6.71 6.33
N TYR A 310 14.75 -7.95 6.28
CA TYR A 310 15.57 -9.16 6.32
C TYR A 310 16.51 -9.27 5.12
N CYS A 311 16.06 -8.88 3.92
CA CYS A 311 16.92 -8.81 2.74
C CYS A 311 17.99 -7.73 2.87
N TYR A 312 17.60 -6.53 3.33
CA TYR A 312 18.50 -5.40 3.54
C TYR A 312 19.61 -5.77 4.52
N ARG A 313 19.26 -6.34 5.68
CA ARG A 313 20.22 -6.75 6.71
C ARG A 313 21.20 -7.84 6.23
N LYS A 314 20.83 -8.69 5.26
CA LYS A 314 21.75 -9.69 4.68
C LYS A 314 22.84 -9.07 3.80
N TYR A 315 22.49 -8.09 2.96
CA TYR A 315 23.38 -7.53 1.93
C TYR A 315 24.08 -6.24 2.38
N VAL A 316 23.37 -5.38 3.10
CA VAL A 316 23.82 -4.06 3.56
C VAL A 316 24.31 -4.13 5.01
N GLY A 317 23.68 -4.99 5.83
CA GLY A 317 23.90 -5.07 7.28
C GLY A 317 23.24 -3.91 8.01
N ASP A 318 23.66 -3.67 9.27
CA ASP A 318 23.27 -2.50 10.05
C ASP A 318 24.06 -1.23 9.63
N SER A 319 24.68 -1.27 8.44
CA SER A 319 25.31 -0.11 7.83
C SER A 319 24.22 0.87 7.42
N ALA A 320 24.39 2.16 7.71
CA ALA A 320 23.52 3.16 7.13
C ALA A 320 23.52 3.07 5.58
N PRO A 321 22.40 3.39 4.92
CA PRO A 321 22.33 3.45 3.45
C PRO A 321 23.49 4.26 2.89
N ARG A 322 24.07 3.87 1.75
CA ARG A 322 25.19 4.62 1.14
C ARG A 322 24.90 6.09 0.82
N HIS A 323 23.63 6.46 0.65
CA HIS A 323 23.22 7.86 0.49
C HIS A 323 23.40 8.67 1.80
N ILE A 324 23.52 8.00 2.95
CA ILE A 324 23.81 8.58 4.26
C ILE A 324 25.29 8.38 4.59
N HIS A 325 26.08 9.45 4.49
CA HIS A 325 27.51 9.41 4.82
C HIS A 325 27.74 8.96 6.29
N PRO A 326 28.81 8.21 6.64
CA PRO A 326 29.02 7.66 7.99
C PRO A 326 29.01 8.68 9.14
N ASN A 327 29.26 9.97 8.87
CA ASN A 327 29.07 11.04 9.87
C ASN A 327 27.59 11.39 10.06
N GLY A 328 26.80 11.45 8.99
CA GLY A 328 25.35 11.64 9.05
C GLY A 328 24.65 10.47 9.73
N ALA A 329 25.09 9.23 9.46
CA ALA A 329 24.61 8.04 10.16
C ALA A 329 24.80 8.13 11.69
N LYS A 330 25.98 8.55 12.14
CA LYS A 330 26.28 8.78 13.57
C LYS A 330 25.51 9.96 14.15
N LEU A 331 25.19 10.97 13.33
CA LEU A 331 24.38 12.11 13.74
C LEU A 331 22.92 11.69 13.93
N ILE A 332 22.34 10.96 12.97
CA ILE A 332 21.01 10.36 13.04
C ILE A 332 20.91 9.46 14.28
N GLN A 333 21.84 8.53 14.49
CA GLN A 333 21.82 7.65 15.66
C GLN A 333 21.84 8.42 16.99
N LYS A 334 22.55 9.55 17.06
CA LYS A 334 22.56 10.42 18.24
C LYS A 334 21.26 11.22 18.40
N LEU A 335 20.70 11.72 17.30
CA LEU A 335 19.39 12.38 17.25
C LEU A 335 18.29 11.42 17.72
N GLU A 336 18.31 10.17 17.24
CA GLU A 336 17.40 9.09 17.63
C GLU A 336 17.45 8.74 19.11
N GLN A 337 18.66 8.70 19.69
CA GLN A 337 18.87 8.45 21.12
C GLN A 337 18.40 9.61 22.01
N SER A 338 18.36 10.83 21.47
CA SER A 338 18.12 12.05 22.24
C SER A 338 16.72 12.63 22.07
N LEU A 339 16.10 12.42 20.91
CA LEU A 339 14.78 12.91 20.51
C LEU A 339 14.05 11.81 19.70
N PRO A 340 13.73 10.65 20.32
CA PRO A 340 13.10 9.53 19.62
C PRO A 340 11.79 9.93 18.93
N ASP A 341 11.01 10.79 19.58
CA ASP A 341 9.76 11.40 19.10
C ASP A 341 9.89 12.26 17.83
N ARG A 342 11.12 12.61 17.42
CA ARG A 342 11.42 13.47 16.26
C ARG A 342 12.34 12.79 15.25
N ARG A 343 12.56 11.47 15.38
CA ARG A 343 13.45 10.67 14.54
C ARG A 343 13.28 10.95 13.05
N GLU A 344 12.08 10.76 12.52
CA GLU A 344 11.82 10.85 11.09
C GLU A 344 12.09 12.27 10.57
N LEU A 345 11.54 13.27 11.26
CA LEU A 345 11.70 14.69 10.98
C LEU A 345 13.18 15.11 10.93
N LEU A 346 13.98 14.65 11.90
CA LEU A 346 15.41 14.94 11.97
C LEU A 346 16.21 14.11 10.96
N SER A 347 15.75 12.92 10.58
CA SER A 347 16.39 12.11 9.55
C SER A 347 16.34 12.78 8.17
N TYR A 348 15.27 13.53 7.86
CA TYR A 348 15.15 14.24 6.59
C TYR A 348 16.23 15.30 6.42
N LEU A 349 16.50 16.10 7.46
CA LEU A 349 17.58 17.09 7.47
C LEU A 349 18.95 16.46 7.18
N VAL A 350 19.27 15.39 7.91
CA VAL A 350 20.61 14.80 7.84
C VAL A 350 20.85 14.03 6.54
N ARG A 351 19.79 13.56 5.86
CA ARG A 351 19.87 12.95 4.52
C ARG A 351 20.21 13.97 3.41
N ASP A 352 19.99 15.27 3.62
CA ASP A 352 20.25 16.34 2.63
C ASP A 352 21.65 16.95 2.75
N TYR A 353 22.32 16.81 3.90
CA TYR A 353 23.60 17.47 4.14
C TYR A 353 24.76 16.81 3.38
N THR A 354 25.55 17.63 2.69
CA THR A 354 26.81 17.21 2.06
C THR A 354 27.83 16.73 3.11
N GLU A 355 28.87 16.01 2.68
CA GLU A 355 29.94 15.58 3.60
C GLU A 355 30.60 16.76 4.34
N SER A 356 30.70 17.93 3.69
CA SER A 356 31.26 19.14 4.30
C SER A 356 30.36 19.68 5.42
N GLU A 357 29.06 19.84 5.13
CA GLU A 357 28.07 20.29 6.13
C GLU A 357 27.98 19.30 7.29
N LEU A 358 27.96 17.99 7.02
CA LEU A 358 27.99 16.95 8.06
C LEU A 358 29.24 17.03 8.93
N LYS A 359 30.42 17.31 8.37
CA LYS A 359 31.66 17.52 9.13
C LYS A 359 31.60 18.78 9.97
N GLU A 360 31.08 19.87 9.43
CA GLU A 360 30.95 21.15 10.13
C GLU A 360 29.97 21.02 11.30
N VAL A 361 28.76 20.52 11.05
CA VAL A 361 27.71 20.28 12.05
C VAL A 361 28.17 19.30 13.13
N THR A 362 28.86 18.21 12.76
CA THR A 362 29.49 17.31 13.75
C THR A 362 30.54 18.05 14.61
N THR A 363 31.20 19.07 14.07
CA THR A 363 32.21 19.88 14.79
C THR A 363 31.56 20.95 15.67
N ARG A 364 30.48 21.60 15.22
CA ARG A 364 29.65 22.49 16.04
C ARG A 364 29.03 21.72 17.21
N TRP A 365 28.42 20.55 16.94
CA TRP A 365 27.86 19.66 17.97
C TRP A 365 28.87 19.28 19.05
N LYS A 366 30.11 18.92 18.68
CA LYS A 366 31.19 18.62 19.64
C LYS A 366 31.57 19.79 20.57
N ARG A 367 31.19 21.02 20.22
CA ARG A 367 31.44 22.25 20.99
C ARG A 367 30.20 22.73 21.74
N SER A 368 29.02 22.23 21.40
CA SER A 368 27.75 22.63 22.00
C SER A 368 27.56 22.01 23.39
N SER A 369 26.96 22.79 24.30
CA SER A 369 26.63 22.39 25.66
C SER A 369 25.37 21.53 25.77
N SER A 370 24.48 21.56 24.76
CA SER A 370 23.22 20.82 24.76
C SER A 370 22.89 20.24 23.39
N ILE A 371 22.17 19.12 23.41
CA ILE A 371 21.62 18.50 22.21
C ILE A 371 20.53 19.39 21.59
N THR A 372 19.72 20.06 22.43
CA THR A 372 18.67 20.97 21.96
C THR A 372 19.25 22.13 21.15
N ASP A 373 20.34 22.74 21.63
CA ASP A 373 21.03 23.82 20.93
C ASP A 373 21.56 23.33 19.57
N SER A 374 22.17 22.13 19.55
CA SER A 374 22.70 21.53 18.32
C SER A 374 21.60 21.20 17.28
N VAL A 375 20.39 20.88 17.72
CA VAL A 375 19.22 20.67 16.85
C VAL A 375 18.68 21.99 16.32
N ASN A 376 18.63 23.01 17.17
CA ASN A 376 18.21 24.36 16.78
C ASN A 376 19.20 24.97 15.75
N ASP A 377 20.51 24.74 15.90
CA ASP A 377 21.53 25.15 14.92
C ASP A 377 21.27 24.54 13.53
N MET A 378 21.01 23.23 13.44
CA MET A 378 20.71 22.56 12.15
C MET A 378 19.40 23.04 11.52
N LEU A 379 18.40 23.36 12.35
CA LEU A 379 17.15 23.94 11.89
C LEU A 379 17.35 25.37 11.39
N ALA A 380 18.20 26.16 12.04
CA ALA A 380 18.58 27.49 11.57
C ALA A 380 19.35 27.42 10.23
N ASP A 381 20.30 26.50 10.08
CA ASP A 381 20.98 26.23 8.81
C ASP A 381 19.98 25.86 7.70
N PHE A 382 19.00 24.99 8.00
CA PHE A 382 17.97 24.60 7.04
C PHE A 382 17.03 25.76 6.66
N ILE A 383 16.62 26.58 7.64
CA ILE A 383 15.79 27.78 7.38
C ILE A 383 16.53 28.77 6.48
N GLN A 384 17.87 28.89 6.59
CA GLN A 384 18.68 29.71 5.69
C GLN A 384 18.74 29.18 4.25
N LYS A 385 18.48 27.88 4.01
CA LYS A 385 18.38 27.29 2.66
C LYS A 385 17.02 27.54 1.98
N MET A 386 16.03 28.11 2.69
CA MET A 386 14.69 28.34 2.14
C MET A 386 14.62 29.64 1.29
N PRO A 387 13.79 29.70 0.24
CA PRO A 387 12.83 28.68 -0.20
C PRO A 387 13.47 27.52 -0.97
N LEU A 388 12.93 26.32 -0.76
CA LEU A 388 13.32 25.12 -1.49
C LEU A 388 12.91 25.20 -2.98
N SER A 389 13.61 24.43 -3.81
CA SER A 389 13.33 24.24 -5.22
C SER A 389 12.39 23.06 -5.47
N GLN A 390 11.72 23.03 -6.61
CA GLN A 390 10.80 21.95 -6.97
C GLN A 390 11.47 20.57 -7.09
N VAL A 391 12.80 20.50 -7.24
CA VAL A 391 13.55 19.23 -7.32
C VAL A 391 13.97 18.68 -5.95
N ASP A 392 13.86 19.46 -4.88
CA ASP A 392 14.18 19.01 -3.53
C ASP A 392 13.13 18.01 -3.03
N ALA A 393 13.55 17.09 -2.16
CA ALA A 393 12.72 15.96 -1.74
C ALA A 393 11.39 16.42 -1.09
N PRO A 394 10.27 15.69 -1.29
CA PRO A 394 8.99 16.02 -0.65
C PRO A 394 9.08 16.04 0.89
N GLU A 395 9.97 15.23 1.46
CA GLU A 395 10.33 15.23 2.88
C GLU A 395 10.83 16.58 3.40
N LEU A 396 11.70 17.25 2.64
CA LEU A 396 12.23 18.56 3.00
C LEU A 396 11.15 19.64 2.87
N HIS A 397 10.28 19.52 1.87
CA HIS A 397 9.11 20.39 1.73
C HIS A 397 8.09 20.21 2.87
N MET A 398 7.87 18.98 3.34
CA MET A 398 7.03 18.69 4.51
C MET A 398 7.63 19.34 5.75
N LEU A 399 8.94 19.22 5.97
CA LEU A 399 9.65 19.85 7.08
C LEU A 399 9.58 21.38 7.01
N ALA A 400 9.89 21.96 5.85
CA ALA A 400 9.75 23.38 5.59
C ALA A 400 8.35 23.90 5.97
N LEU A 401 7.29 23.20 5.56
CA LEU A 401 5.92 23.57 5.88
C LEU A 401 5.61 23.41 7.39
N LEU A 402 6.11 22.35 8.04
CA LEU A 402 5.96 22.13 9.49
C LEU A 402 6.67 23.18 10.35
N LEU A 403 7.80 23.74 9.87
CA LEU A 403 8.52 24.83 10.55
C LEU A 403 7.87 26.19 10.27
N CYS A 404 7.46 26.46 9.03
CA CYS A 404 6.89 27.75 8.63
C CYS A 404 5.39 27.91 8.96
N TRP A 405 4.66 26.85 9.30
CA TRP A 405 3.28 26.99 9.78
C TRP A 405 3.26 27.96 10.97
N PRO A 406 2.35 28.93 11.09
CA PRO A 406 2.42 29.92 12.17
C PRO A 406 1.87 29.36 13.48
N GLU A 407 2.37 29.89 14.59
CA GLU A 407 1.89 29.59 15.95
C GLU A 407 0.77 30.54 16.37
N ASN A 408 0.91 31.83 16.01
CA ASN A 408 -0.02 32.92 16.27
C ASN A 408 -0.18 33.75 14.98
N GLU A 409 -1.27 34.52 14.89
CA GLU A 409 -1.62 35.31 13.69
C GLU A 409 -0.52 36.31 13.28
N ASP A 410 0.26 36.83 14.24
CA ASP A 410 1.31 37.84 14.02
C ASP A 410 2.62 37.31 13.38
N ARG A 411 2.78 35.98 13.21
CA ARG A 411 4.01 35.35 12.69
C ARG A 411 3.78 34.58 11.37
N CYS A 412 3.00 35.12 10.44
CA CYS A 412 2.88 34.53 9.09
C CYS A 412 4.15 34.78 8.25
N VAL A 413 5.11 33.84 8.29
CA VAL A 413 6.34 33.89 7.49
C VAL A 413 6.13 33.15 6.16
N SER A 414 6.51 33.82 5.05
CA SER A 414 6.45 33.31 3.67
C SER A 414 5.04 32.99 3.13
N ASP A 415 4.92 32.86 1.80
CA ASP A 415 3.67 32.42 1.19
C ASP A 415 3.48 30.91 1.38
N LEU A 416 2.76 30.54 2.43
CA LEU A 416 2.41 29.14 2.71
C LEU A 416 1.73 28.46 1.52
N SER A 417 0.99 29.21 0.70
CA SER A 417 0.39 28.70 -0.55
C SER A 417 1.45 28.24 -1.55
N GLN A 418 2.57 28.99 -1.64
CA GLN A 418 3.72 28.64 -2.47
C GLN A 418 4.44 27.41 -1.92
N LEU A 419 4.66 27.32 -0.59
CA LEU A 419 5.28 26.15 0.03
C LEU A 419 4.44 24.88 -0.18
N ILE A 420 3.12 24.96 -0.03
CA ILE A 420 2.19 23.86 -0.33
C ILE A 420 2.23 23.50 -1.82
N GLY A 421 2.28 24.49 -2.71
CA GLY A 421 2.40 24.27 -4.16
C GLY A 421 3.69 23.56 -4.56
N LEU A 422 4.82 23.95 -3.97
CA LEU A 422 6.13 23.30 -4.17
C LEU A 422 6.13 21.86 -3.61
N MET A 423 5.63 21.68 -2.39
CA MET A 423 5.47 20.36 -1.76
C MET A 423 4.63 19.41 -2.61
N HIS A 424 3.47 19.89 -3.09
CA HIS A 424 2.60 19.10 -3.95
C HIS A 424 3.30 18.76 -5.27
N SER A 425 4.01 19.71 -5.89
CA SER A 425 4.72 19.51 -7.16
C SER A 425 5.88 18.51 -7.03
N SER A 426 6.62 18.55 -5.92
CA SER A 426 7.67 17.57 -5.62
C SER A 426 7.06 16.17 -5.38
N TYR A 427 5.94 16.08 -4.66
CA TYR A 427 5.17 14.83 -4.50
C TYR A 427 4.69 14.24 -5.83
N GLU A 428 4.14 15.07 -6.74
CA GLU A 428 3.66 14.64 -8.05
C GLU A 428 4.81 14.06 -8.90
N HIS A 429 6.03 14.64 -8.77
CA HIS A 429 7.22 14.17 -9.46
C HIS A 429 7.78 12.85 -8.86
N VAL A 430 7.90 12.76 -7.54
CA VAL A 430 8.63 11.68 -6.86
C VAL A 430 7.72 10.49 -6.48
N TYR A 431 6.52 10.74 -5.95
CA TYR A 431 5.72 9.69 -5.28
C TYR A 431 4.39 9.34 -5.96
N LYS A 432 3.73 10.25 -6.68
CA LYS A 432 2.41 9.99 -7.28
C LYS A 432 2.33 8.71 -8.11
N LYS A 433 3.37 8.43 -8.92
CA LYS A 433 3.44 7.21 -9.75
C LYS A 433 3.32 5.93 -8.90
N TYR A 434 3.93 5.91 -7.72
CA TYR A 434 4.02 4.74 -6.87
C TYR A 434 2.83 4.62 -5.89
N PHE A 435 2.26 5.75 -5.44
CA PHE A 435 1.18 5.76 -4.43
C PHE A 435 -0.24 5.80 -5.04
N ARG A 436 -0.39 5.45 -6.32
CA ARG A 436 -1.69 5.38 -7.00
C ARG A 436 -2.69 4.52 -6.22
N SER A 437 -3.85 5.11 -5.92
CA SER A 437 -4.95 4.54 -5.12
C SER A 437 -4.60 4.10 -3.69
N ARG A 438 -3.42 4.44 -3.18
CA ARG A 438 -3.05 4.19 -1.77
C ARG A 438 -3.49 5.38 -0.91
N TYR A 439 -3.83 5.09 0.34
CA TYR A 439 -4.10 6.13 1.32
C TYR A 439 -2.77 6.70 1.82
N LEU A 440 -2.60 8.02 1.73
CA LEU A 440 -1.41 8.70 2.24
C LEU A 440 -1.50 8.87 3.75
N LEU A 441 -0.44 8.47 4.46
CA LEU A 441 -0.42 8.51 5.92
C LEU A 441 -0.10 9.93 6.42
N PRO A 442 -0.94 10.52 7.31
CA PRO A 442 -0.59 11.74 8.00
C PRO A 442 0.39 11.40 9.14
N LEU A 443 1.67 11.76 8.96
CA LEU A 443 2.73 11.46 9.91
C LEU A 443 2.81 12.47 11.05
N PHE A 444 2.54 13.75 10.76
CA PHE A 444 2.67 14.83 11.73
C PHE A 444 1.37 15.60 11.87
N PHE A 445 1.11 16.16 13.04
CA PHE A 445 -0.04 17.01 13.36
C PHE A 445 0.39 18.27 14.11
N ILE A 446 -0.39 19.35 14.01
CA ILE A 446 -0.19 20.55 14.86
C ILE A 446 -0.81 20.33 16.24
N GLY A 447 0.01 20.49 17.26
CA GLY A 447 -0.32 20.42 18.67
C GLY A 447 -0.34 21.78 19.38
N GLN A 448 -0.67 21.73 20.66
CA GLN A 448 -0.82 22.92 21.53
C GLN A 448 0.52 23.45 22.08
N GLY A 449 1.64 22.81 21.74
CA GLY A 449 2.98 23.23 22.15
C GLY A 449 3.49 24.46 21.39
N GLN A 450 4.71 24.89 21.75
CA GLN A 450 5.48 25.94 21.06
C GLN A 450 6.74 25.35 20.43
N ASP A 451 7.27 26.03 19.43
CA ASP A 451 8.41 25.62 18.62
C ASP A 451 8.23 24.18 18.10
N LEU A 452 9.26 23.35 18.18
CA LEU A 452 9.20 21.93 17.80
C LEU A 452 8.26 21.08 18.67
N ASN A 453 7.82 21.57 19.85
CA ASN A 453 6.90 20.84 20.72
C ASN A 453 5.46 20.84 20.20
N ARG A 454 5.15 21.71 19.22
CA ARG A 454 3.87 21.68 18.51
C ARG A 454 3.79 20.61 17.43
N ILE A 455 4.91 20.00 17.03
CA ILE A 455 4.90 18.96 15.99
C ILE A 455 4.67 17.62 16.68
N VAL A 456 3.46 17.08 16.55
CA VAL A 456 3.04 15.83 17.19
C VAL A 456 3.14 14.68 16.18
N HIS A 457 3.93 13.66 16.49
CA HIS A 457 4.02 12.47 15.63
C HIS A 457 2.77 11.60 15.75
N ARG A 458 2.35 10.98 14.64
CA ARG A 458 1.18 10.10 14.53
C ARG A 458 1.17 9.01 15.59
N GLU A 459 2.31 8.35 15.82
CA GLU A 459 2.43 7.27 16.80
C GLU A 459 2.08 7.71 18.23
N GLN A 460 2.36 8.96 18.61
CA GLN A 460 2.00 9.48 19.95
C GLN A 460 0.48 9.58 20.15
N LEU A 461 -0.26 9.73 19.05
CA LEU A 461 -1.72 9.70 19.04
C LEU A 461 -2.22 8.25 19.14
N GLU A 462 -1.61 7.33 18.38
CA GLU A 462 -1.96 5.90 18.42
C GLU A 462 -1.66 5.25 19.78
N GLN A 463 -0.56 5.64 20.43
CA GLN A 463 -0.20 5.24 21.80
C GLN A 463 -1.16 5.81 22.88
N SER A 464 -2.02 6.76 22.53
CA SER A 464 -3.00 7.34 23.46
C SER A 464 -4.32 6.56 23.51
N GLU A 465 -4.56 5.64 22.56
CA GLU A 465 -5.71 4.73 22.50
C GLU A 465 -5.52 3.50 23.40
N GLU A 466 -6.62 2.87 23.82
CA GLU A 466 -6.59 1.60 24.57
C GLU A 466 -6.22 0.39 23.69
N THR A 467 -6.56 0.46 22.40
CA THR A 467 -6.18 -0.49 21.34
C THR A 467 -5.36 0.23 20.25
N PRO A 468 -4.04 0.42 20.45
CA PRO A 468 -3.18 0.97 19.41
C PRO A 468 -3.32 0.21 18.09
N HIS A 469 -3.30 0.95 16.98
CA HIS A 469 -3.43 0.45 15.61
C HIS A 469 -4.80 -0.14 15.22
N GLU A 470 -5.89 0.20 15.91
CA GLU A 470 -7.23 0.01 15.33
C GLU A 470 -7.41 0.89 14.07
N SER A 471 -7.20 0.28 12.91
CA SER A 471 -7.35 0.90 11.58
C SER A 471 -8.74 1.56 11.39
N SER A 472 -9.75 1.08 12.12
CA SER A 472 -11.11 1.67 12.16
C SER A 472 -11.11 3.13 12.65
N ALA A 473 -10.29 3.45 13.67
CA ALA A 473 -10.31 4.73 14.40
C ALA A 473 -9.84 5.93 13.57
N TRP A 474 -8.94 5.68 12.62
CA TRP A 474 -8.47 6.68 11.65
C TRP A 474 -9.47 6.91 10.51
N ARG A 475 -10.11 5.83 10.03
CA ARG A 475 -11.15 5.93 8.99
C ARG A 475 -12.41 6.62 9.49
N ASN A 476 -12.85 6.27 10.69
CA ASN A 476 -14.07 6.80 11.28
C ASN A 476 -13.84 8.17 11.98
N GLU A 477 -12.57 8.59 12.11
CA GLU A 477 -12.09 9.75 12.87
C GLU A 477 -12.45 9.71 14.37
N SER A 478 -12.71 8.51 14.94
CA SER A 478 -13.04 8.35 16.35
C SER A 478 -11.85 8.55 17.27
N ILE A 479 -10.61 8.39 16.77
CA ILE A 479 -9.38 8.72 17.53
C ILE A 479 -9.42 10.16 18.07
N PHE A 480 -10.01 11.10 17.32
CA PHE A 480 -10.16 12.50 17.73
C PHE A 480 -11.25 12.73 18.79
N ARG A 481 -11.95 11.68 19.23
CA ARG A 481 -12.87 11.72 20.39
C ARG A 481 -12.15 11.42 21.71
N ASN A 482 -10.95 10.85 21.68
CA ASN A 482 -10.17 10.56 22.88
C ASN A 482 -9.66 11.87 23.50
N PRO A 483 -10.00 12.19 24.76
CA PRO A 483 -9.54 13.43 25.42
C PRO A 483 -8.01 13.58 25.47
N ARG A 484 -7.25 12.48 25.51
CA ARG A 484 -5.78 12.51 25.48
C ARG A 484 -5.23 12.97 24.13
N VAL A 485 -5.87 12.56 23.04
CA VAL A 485 -5.56 13.04 21.68
C VAL A 485 -5.96 14.52 21.54
N GLN A 486 -7.16 14.88 21.99
CA GLN A 486 -7.63 16.27 21.96
C GLN A 486 -6.74 17.24 22.76
N ALA A 487 -6.21 16.80 23.91
CA ALA A 487 -5.31 17.60 24.75
C ALA A 487 -3.91 17.81 24.13
N ARG A 488 -3.48 16.96 23.20
CA ARG A 488 -2.22 17.13 22.46
C ARG A 488 -2.38 18.06 21.26
N LEU A 489 -3.53 18.01 20.58
CA LEU A 489 -3.74 18.63 19.28
C LEU A 489 -4.36 20.03 19.34
N LEU A 490 -3.96 20.91 18.43
CA LEU A 490 -4.54 22.23 18.23
C LEU A 490 -5.63 22.16 17.14
N ARG A 491 -6.83 22.69 17.43
CA ARG A 491 -7.85 22.88 16.39
C ARG A 491 -7.55 24.17 15.63
N VAL A 492 -7.42 24.07 14.32
CA VAL A 492 -7.30 25.19 13.39
C VAL A 492 -8.71 25.63 13.00
N GLU A 493 -8.94 26.95 13.00
CA GLU A 493 -10.20 27.51 12.49
C GLU A 493 -10.20 27.58 10.96
N GLY A 494 -11.37 27.60 10.34
CA GLY A 494 -11.44 27.68 8.89
C GLY A 494 -12.85 27.71 8.34
N VAL A 495 -12.95 27.71 7.01
CA VAL A 495 -14.22 27.71 6.28
C VAL A 495 -14.28 26.55 5.29
N VAL A 496 -15.44 25.92 5.21
CA VAL A 496 -15.80 25.03 4.10
C VAL A 496 -16.58 25.84 3.08
N ARG A 497 -16.19 25.77 1.80
CA ARG A 497 -16.95 26.31 0.66
C ARG A 497 -16.58 25.58 -0.63
N ASN A 498 -17.51 25.45 -1.58
CA ASN A 498 -17.28 24.86 -2.90
C ASN A 498 -16.58 23.48 -2.84
N TYR A 499 -17.04 22.59 -1.94
CA TYR A 499 -16.46 21.26 -1.71
C TYR A 499 -14.97 21.24 -1.30
N ARG A 500 -14.44 22.38 -0.82
CA ARG A 500 -13.08 22.54 -0.30
C ARG A 500 -13.10 23.07 1.12
N VAL A 501 -12.00 22.83 1.84
CA VAL A 501 -11.75 23.37 3.18
C VAL A 501 -10.56 24.32 3.12
N TYR A 502 -10.66 25.42 3.87
CA TYR A 502 -9.65 26.46 3.95
C TYR A 502 -9.32 26.71 5.43
N ALA A 503 -8.04 26.63 5.80
CA ALA A 503 -7.55 27.03 7.11
C ALA A 503 -7.46 28.57 7.20
N ALA A 504 -7.98 29.15 8.27
CA ALA A 504 -7.79 30.55 8.61
C ALA A 504 -6.44 30.72 9.32
N VAL A 505 -5.53 31.46 8.70
CA VAL A 505 -4.11 31.53 9.08
C VAL A 505 -3.58 32.93 8.83
N GLY A 506 -3.30 33.69 9.90
CA GLY A 506 -2.74 35.06 9.80
C GLY A 506 -3.59 36.00 8.94
N GLY A 507 -4.92 35.96 9.10
CA GLY A 507 -5.87 36.73 8.28
C GLY A 507 -6.05 36.24 6.83
N LYS A 508 -5.38 35.17 6.41
CA LYS A 508 -5.52 34.54 5.08
C LYS A 508 -6.27 33.21 5.15
N GLU A 509 -6.79 32.77 4.01
CA GLU A 509 -7.44 31.46 3.85
C GLU A 509 -6.56 30.54 2.99
N ILE A 510 -6.01 29.48 3.59
CA ILE A 510 -5.11 28.53 2.93
C ILE A 510 -5.89 27.27 2.59
N ALA A 511 -5.93 26.88 1.31
CA ALA A 511 -6.57 25.63 0.90
C ALA A 511 -5.79 24.42 1.46
N VAL A 512 -6.50 23.47 2.06
CA VAL A 512 -5.94 22.19 2.51
C VAL A 512 -6.81 21.04 2.02
N ASP A 513 -6.24 19.84 1.90
CA ASP A 513 -7.03 18.64 1.58
C ASP A 513 -7.91 18.26 2.79
N ALA A 514 -8.91 17.41 2.59
CA ALA A 514 -9.74 16.88 3.67
C ALA A 514 -9.73 15.36 3.66
N ASN A 515 -9.47 14.75 4.82
CA ASN A 515 -9.53 13.31 4.98
C ASN A 515 -10.94 12.74 4.69
N ARG A 516 -11.98 13.56 4.90
CA ARG A 516 -13.39 13.20 4.68
C ARG A 516 -14.16 14.24 3.86
N LEU A 517 -14.40 13.91 2.60
CA LEU A 517 -15.13 14.75 1.65
C LEU A 517 -16.64 14.86 1.94
N ASN A 518 -17.22 13.86 2.62
CA ASN A 518 -18.68 13.74 2.83
C ASN A 518 -19.32 14.93 3.56
N SER A 519 -18.54 15.75 4.26
CA SER A 519 -19.03 16.91 5.00
C SER A 519 -18.84 18.25 4.26
N LEU A 520 -18.25 18.28 3.07
CA LEU A 520 -17.80 19.53 2.42
C LEU A 520 -18.87 20.24 1.55
N TRP A 521 -20.03 19.63 1.35
CA TRP A 521 -21.09 20.15 0.48
C TRP A 521 -21.80 21.40 1.03
N LYS A 522 -21.78 21.63 2.35
CA LYS A 522 -22.44 22.77 3.00
C LYS A 522 -21.43 23.81 3.45
N GLN A 523 -21.52 25.02 2.89
CA GLN A 523 -20.72 26.16 3.34
C GLN A 523 -20.99 26.50 4.82
N ARG A 524 -19.93 26.59 5.62
CA ARG A 524 -19.98 26.94 7.05
C ARG A 524 -18.60 27.24 7.63
N GLN A 525 -18.57 27.94 8.75
CA GLN A 525 -17.40 28.05 9.61
C GLN A 525 -17.15 26.71 10.33
N VAL A 526 -15.90 26.29 10.38
CA VAL A 526 -15.46 25.00 10.91
C VAL A 526 -14.25 25.13 11.83
N SER A 527 -14.00 24.08 12.60
CA SER A 527 -12.68 23.83 13.18
C SER A 527 -12.30 22.36 13.02
N PHE A 528 -11.01 22.10 12.83
CA PHE A 528 -10.48 20.77 12.50
C PHE A 528 -9.06 20.60 13.03
N TYR A 529 -8.60 19.37 13.14
CA TYR A 529 -7.18 19.07 13.39
C TYR A 529 -6.42 19.06 12.07
N LEU A 530 -5.23 19.66 12.07
CA LEU A 530 -4.37 19.71 10.88
C LEU A 530 -3.29 18.65 10.97
N GLY A 531 -3.29 17.72 10.02
CA GLY A 531 -2.23 16.73 9.82
C GLY A 531 -1.48 16.96 8.51
N PHE A 532 -0.30 16.37 8.39
CA PHE A 532 0.57 16.48 7.21
C PHE A 532 0.89 15.10 6.67
N THR A 533 0.51 14.90 5.41
CA THR A 533 0.96 13.77 4.58
C THR A 533 2.16 14.20 3.76
N ILE A 534 2.89 13.26 3.16
CA ILE A 534 3.98 13.57 2.22
C ILE A 534 3.55 14.38 0.98
N ARG A 535 2.24 14.49 0.69
CA ARG A 535 1.67 15.32 -0.37
C ARG A 535 1.36 16.75 0.08
N GLY A 536 0.99 16.94 1.34
CA GLY A 536 0.55 18.23 1.85
C GLY A 536 -0.33 18.17 3.11
N PRO A 537 -0.83 19.34 3.54
CA PRO A 537 -1.69 19.50 4.71
C PRO A 537 -3.10 18.94 4.47
N VAL A 538 -3.64 18.27 5.48
CA VAL A 538 -4.96 17.60 5.46
C VAL A 538 -5.74 17.93 6.74
N ALA A 539 -7.02 18.29 6.58
CA ALA A 539 -7.97 18.51 7.66
C ALA A 539 -8.66 17.21 8.12
N PHE A 540 -8.70 16.99 9.43
CA PHE A 540 -9.32 15.85 10.12
C PHE A 540 -10.35 16.31 11.15
N ASP A 541 -11.40 15.52 11.38
CA ASP A 541 -12.48 15.81 12.34
C ASP A 541 -13.08 17.21 12.11
N ILE A 542 -13.59 17.44 10.90
CA ILE A 542 -14.14 18.74 10.48
C ILE A 542 -15.50 18.98 11.17
N GLN A 543 -15.48 19.76 12.25
CA GLN A 543 -16.66 20.11 13.05
C GLN A 543 -17.16 21.52 12.72
N THR A 544 -18.45 21.77 12.93
CA THR A 544 -19.06 23.10 12.69
C THR A 544 -18.82 24.01 13.89
N LYS A 545 -18.35 25.23 13.68
CA LYS A 545 -18.16 26.21 14.76
C LYS A 545 -19.53 26.70 15.24
N THR A 546 -19.95 26.28 16.43
CA THR A 546 -21.16 26.83 17.07
C THR A 546 -20.83 28.20 17.66
N THR A 547 -21.48 29.24 17.11
CA THR A 547 -21.47 30.56 17.73
C THR A 547 -22.11 30.47 19.11
N LYS A 548 -21.33 30.69 20.18
CA LYS A 548 -21.90 31.03 21.49
C LYS A 548 -22.57 32.39 21.36
N THR A 549 -23.88 32.41 21.08
CA THR A 549 -24.71 33.60 21.32
C THR A 549 -24.63 33.92 22.81
N GLY A 550 -23.91 34.98 23.15
CA GLY A 550 -23.87 35.47 24.51
C GLY A 550 -25.28 35.81 24.98
N SER A 551 -25.62 35.43 26.21
CA SER A 551 -26.86 35.85 26.85
C SER A 551 -26.79 37.34 27.16
N ALA A 552 -27.14 38.16 26.16
CA ALA A 552 -27.37 39.58 26.36
C ALA A 552 -28.55 39.72 27.34
N THR A 553 -28.27 40.30 28.50
CA THR A 553 -29.25 40.60 29.54
C THR A 553 -30.34 41.53 29.01
N ALA A 554 -31.55 41.00 28.82
CA ALA A 554 -32.73 41.81 28.57
C ALA A 554 -33.50 42.00 29.88
N SER A 555 -33.16 43.06 30.62
CA SER A 555 -33.95 43.54 31.75
C SER A 555 -35.24 44.19 31.24
N GLY A 556 -36.40 43.58 31.53
CA GLY A 556 -37.73 44.13 31.28
C GLY A 556 -38.63 43.85 32.49
N GLN A 557 -39.30 44.89 33.01
CA GLN A 557 -39.92 44.88 34.33
C GLN A 557 -41.43 44.54 34.36
N HIS A 558 -41.85 43.95 35.48
CA HIS A 558 -43.15 44.05 36.17
C HIS A 558 -44.50 43.76 35.46
N SER A 559 -45.18 42.70 35.94
CA SER A 559 -46.54 42.72 36.55
C SER A 559 -46.96 41.25 36.82
N VAL A 560 -46.82 40.69 38.02
CA VAL A 560 -47.71 40.82 39.20
C VAL A 560 -49.06 40.07 39.04
N ASP A 561 -49.19 39.01 39.85
CA ASP A 561 -50.39 38.45 40.50
C ASP A 561 -51.42 37.50 39.84
N GLN A 562 -51.48 36.29 40.45
CA GLN A 562 -52.60 35.73 41.26
C GLN A 562 -53.28 34.41 40.84
N HIS A 563 -53.29 33.50 41.84
CA HIS A 563 -54.24 32.42 42.18
C HIS A 563 -54.70 31.37 41.15
N GLY A 564 -54.70 30.09 41.58
CA GLY A 564 -55.39 29.00 40.88
C GLY A 564 -54.94 27.60 41.31
N THR A 565 -55.41 27.10 42.45
CA THR A 565 -55.21 25.70 42.88
C THR A 565 -56.12 24.70 42.15
N ALA A 566 -55.64 23.46 42.04
CA ALA A 566 -56.38 22.19 42.17
C ALA A 566 -56.60 21.28 40.93
N GLN A 567 -56.18 20.02 41.14
CA GLN A 567 -56.80 18.73 40.77
C GLN A 567 -56.72 18.16 39.34
N MET A 568 -55.99 17.03 39.30
CA MET A 568 -56.25 15.75 38.63
C MET A 568 -57.54 15.58 37.81
N ASN A 569 -57.42 14.84 36.70
CA ASN A 569 -58.19 13.61 36.49
C ASN A 569 -57.45 12.62 35.57
N ASP A 570 -57.42 11.35 35.99
CA ASP A 570 -57.14 10.16 35.15
C ASP A 570 -58.29 9.89 34.18
N VAL A 571 -58.01 9.40 32.97
CA VAL A 571 -58.79 8.31 32.31
C VAL A 571 -57.85 7.50 31.39
N SER A 572 -57.97 6.17 31.44
CA SER A 572 -57.16 5.17 30.70
C SER A 572 -57.74 4.73 29.34
N ASN A 573 -56.92 4.01 28.55
CA ASN A 573 -57.18 3.01 27.47
C ASN A 573 -58.61 2.37 27.35
N PRO A 574 -59.04 1.73 26.23
CA PRO A 574 -58.28 1.04 25.13
C PRO A 574 -58.82 1.35 23.68
N GLY A 575 -58.55 0.65 22.57
CA GLY A 575 -57.55 -0.38 22.21
C GLY A 575 -58.09 -1.61 21.39
N ALA A 576 -57.47 -1.91 20.22
CA ALA A 576 -57.71 -3.07 19.31
C ALA A 576 -59.09 -3.08 18.55
N PRO A 577 -59.33 -3.91 17.49
CA PRO A 577 -59.05 -5.35 17.38
C PRO A 577 -58.25 -5.81 16.12
N THR A 578 -58.00 -7.12 16.05
CA THR A 578 -57.27 -7.88 15.03
C THR A 578 -58.18 -8.69 14.09
N ASP A 579 -57.55 -9.54 13.27
CA ASP A 579 -58.05 -10.75 12.58
C ASP A 579 -58.34 -10.59 11.06
N GLY A 580 -57.98 -11.53 10.18
CA GLY A 580 -57.14 -12.73 10.37
C GLY A 580 -57.42 -13.84 9.35
N LEU A 581 -56.39 -14.26 8.60
CA LEU A 581 -56.13 -15.64 8.09
C LEU A 581 -54.83 -15.68 7.27
#